data_AF-A0A2U0SEU5-F1
#
_entry.id   AF-A0A2U0SEU5-F1
#
_cell.length_a   1.000
_cell.length_b   1.000
_cell.length_c   1.000
_cell.angle_alpha   90.00
_cell.angle_beta   90.00
_cell.angle_gamma   90.00
#
_symmetry.space_group_name_H-M   'P 1'
#
loop_
_entity.id
_entity.type
_entity.pdbx_description
1 polymer ?
#
loop_
_entity_poly.entity_id
_entity_poly.type
_entity_poly.pdbx_seq_one_letter_code
_entity_poly.pdbx_strand_id
1 'polypeptide(L)'
;MPSDVDRLLARGEELIERSRARTEGALATRTRKRREAEILARLGRIAAADAVIILAAIVIGMFVPLGMFGALAVMALLILATFVFASLPVTSAPRVEQLVQVPLKALPATTERWLETQRLALPAPARTLVDSIGVKLETLAPQLARLDESSPAANEVRKLIGEQLPELVNGYGRVPAPLRAVPRNGLTPDQQLAQGLQVIDEEIAEMTAQLAQGDLDALATRGHFLQIKYKDDELG
;
A
#
# COMPACT_ATOMS: atom_id res chain seq x y z
N MET A 1 24.72 -15.57 41.00
CA MET A 1 23.32 -15.80 40.59
C MET A 1 22.88 -14.58 39.81
N PRO A 2 22.45 -14.70 38.55
CA PRO A 2 21.89 -13.57 37.81
C PRO A 2 20.64 -13.06 38.53
N SER A 3 20.51 -11.74 38.63
CA SER A 3 19.42 -11.10 39.37
C SER A 3 18.09 -11.27 38.61
N ASP A 4 16.96 -11.22 39.31
CA ASP A 4 15.64 -11.27 38.65
C ASP A 4 15.44 -10.14 37.63
N VAL A 5 16.18 -9.04 37.81
CA VAL A 5 16.23 -7.93 36.85
C VAL A 5 16.87 -8.36 35.54
N ASP A 6 17.96 -9.14 35.57
CA ASP A 6 18.61 -9.66 34.36
C ASP A 6 17.69 -10.63 33.59
N ARG A 7 16.87 -11.40 34.32
CA ARG A 7 15.86 -12.29 33.72
C ARG A 7 14.69 -11.53 33.11
N LEU A 8 14.31 -10.41 33.72
CA LEU A 8 13.26 -9.53 33.19
C LEU A 8 13.74 -8.76 31.96
N LEU A 9 14.99 -8.29 31.97
CA LEU A 9 15.62 -7.64 30.82
C LEU A 9 15.76 -8.61 29.65
N ALA A 10 16.26 -9.83 29.89
CA ALA A 10 16.36 -10.86 28.85
C ALA A 10 14.99 -11.22 28.24
N ARG A 11 13.93 -11.31 29.05
CA ARG A 11 12.55 -11.53 28.55
C ARG A 11 12.03 -10.33 27.76
N GLY A 12 12.33 -9.11 28.18
CA GLY A 12 11.94 -7.90 27.46
C GLY A 12 12.59 -7.84 26.08
N GLU A 13 13.87 -8.18 26.00
CA GLU A 13 14.66 -8.17 24.77
C GLU A 13 14.19 -9.26 23.80
N GLU A 14 13.88 -10.45 24.30
CA GLU A 14 13.32 -11.56 23.50
C GLU A 14 11.93 -11.22 22.90
N LEU A 15 11.10 -10.47 23.64
CA LEU A 15 9.78 -10.03 23.16
C LEU A 15 9.89 -8.92 22.10
N ILE A 16 10.82 -7.98 22.29
CA ILE A 16 11.10 -6.92 21.32
C ILE A 16 11.66 -7.52 20.03
N GLU A 17 12.62 -8.44 20.13
CA GLU A 17 13.24 -9.10 18.98
C GLU A 17 12.22 -9.94 18.18
N ARG A 18 11.29 -10.61 18.85
CA ARG A 18 10.18 -11.34 18.22
C ARG A 18 9.19 -10.42 17.49
N SER A 19 8.96 -9.20 18.00
CA SER A 19 8.13 -8.20 17.33
C SER A 19 8.83 -7.61 16.09
N ARG A 20 10.15 -7.39 16.20
CA ARG A 20 11.00 -6.85 15.13
C ARG A 20 11.13 -7.83 13.97
N ALA A 21 11.41 -9.10 14.27
CA ALA A 21 11.52 -10.17 13.27
C ALA A 21 10.20 -10.38 12.49
N ARG A 22 9.04 -10.22 13.14
CA ARG A 22 7.73 -10.32 12.49
C ARG A 22 7.47 -9.16 11.51
N THR A 23 7.91 -7.96 11.90
CA THR A 23 7.80 -6.74 11.08
C THR A 23 8.78 -6.79 9.89
N GLU A 24 10.01 -7.23 10.12
CA GLU A 24 11.05 -7.39 9.09
C GLU A 24 10.70 -8.49 8.07
N GLY A 25 10.13 -9.62 8.53
CA GLY A 25 9.65 -10.69 7.65
C GLY A 25 8.46 -10.27 6.76
N ALA A 26 7.57 -9.42 7.28
CA ALA A 26 6.49 -8.82 6.50
C ALA A 26 7.03 -7.86 5.44
N LEU A 27 8.01 -7.01 5.78
CA LEU A 27 8.68 -6.10 4.83
C LEU A 27 9.42 -6.85 3.71
N ALA A 28 10.10 -7.95 4.04
CA ALA A 28 10.85 -8.77 3.08
C ALA A 28 9.93 -9.53 2.09
N THR A 29 8.74 -9.94 2.53
CA THR A 29 7.76 -10.63 1.67
C THR A 29 6.99 -9.63 0.78
N ARG A 30 6.77 -8.40 1.27
CA ARG A 30 6.12 -7.28 0.55
C ARG A 30 6.93 -6.82 -0.67
N THR A 31 8.26 -6.81 -0.59
CA THR A 31 9.14 -6.42 -1.71
C THR A 31 9.17 -7.46 -2.84
N ARG A 32 9.01 -8.76 -2.54
CA ARG A 32 9.06 -9.84 -3.55
C ARG A 32 7.78 -9.94 -4.38
N LYS A 33 6.61 -9.96 -3.74
CA LYS A 33 5.31 -10.05 -4.45
C LYS A 33 5.04 -8.84 -5.37
N ARG A 34 5.59 -7.67 -5.05
CA ARG A 34 5.45 -6.43 -5.84
C ARG A 34 6.28 -6.42 -7.11
N ARG A 35 7.49 -6.98 -7.07
CA ARG A 35 8.29 -7.18 -8.29
C ARG A 35 7.57 -8.08 -9.28
N GLU A 36 6.95 -9.16 -8.81
CA GLU A 36 6.22 -10.10 -9.68
C GLU A 36 5.00 -9.44 -10.32
N ALA A 37 4.18 -8.69 -9.57
CA ALA A 37 3.01 -7.99 -10.11
C ALA A 37 3.38 -6.87 -11.09
N GLU A 38 4.45 -6.11 -10.83
CA GLU A 38 4.95 -5.10 -11.77
C GLU A 38 5.55 -5.74 -13.03
N ILE A 39 6.26 -6.86 -12.92
CA ILE A 39 6.82 -7.59 -14.08
C ILE A 39 5.69 -8.17 -14.94
N LEU A 40 4.65 -8.75 -14.32
CA LEU A 40 3.48 -9.28 -15.03
C LEU A 40 2.66 -8.19 -15.74
N ALA A 41 2.44 -7.04 -15.09
CA ALA A 41 1.73 -5.91 -15.70
C ALA A 41 2.54 -5.26 -16.85
N ARG A 42 3.87 -5.20 -16.72
CA ARG A 42 4.79 -4.75 -17.79
C ARG A 42 4.77 -5.72 -18.97
N LEU A 43 4.83 -7.02 -18.72
CA LEU A 43 4.76 -8.07 -19.75
C LEU A 43 3.43 -8.05 -20.52
N GLY A 44 2.30 -7.86 -19.84
CA GLY A 44 0.98 -7.84 -20.47
C GLY A 44 0.77 -6.69 -21.47
N ARG A 45 1.28 -5.48 -21.16
CA ARG A 45 1.15 -4.31 -22.06
C ARG A 45 2.10 -4.38 -23.24
N ILE A 46 3.33 -4.87 -23.03
CA ILE A 46 4.29 -5.08 -24.12
C ILE A 46 3.74 -6.13 -25.10
N ALA A 47 3.22 -7.26 -24.57
CA ALA A 47 2.61 -8.30 -25.41
C ALA A 47 1.38 -7.81 -26.19
N ALA A 48 0.54 -6.95 -25.61
CA ALA A 48 -0.62 -6.38 -26.28
C ALA A 48 -0.23 -5.37 -27.39
N ALA A 49 0.77 -4.52 -27.14
CA ALA A 49 1.27 -3.57 -28.13
C ALA A 49 1.93 -4.29 -29.32
N ASP A 50 2.78 -5.29 -29.05
CA ASP A 50 3.44 -6.09 -30.09
C ASP A 50 2.40 -6.87 -30.91
N ALA A 51 1.35 -7.43 -30.26
CA ALA A 51 0.27 -8.12 -30.96
C ALA A 51 -0.50 -7.21 -31.93
N VAL A 52 -0.79 -5.96 -31.54
CA VAL A 52 -1.47 -4.97 -32.41
C VAL A 52 -0.61 -4.59 -33.61
N ILE A 53 0.69 -4.41 -33.42
CA ILE A 53 1.61 -4.04 -34.51
C ILE A 53 1.77 -5.21 -35.49
N ILE A 54 1.91 -6.45 -34.99
CA ILE A 54 1.94 -7.66 -35.82
C ILE A 54 0.64 -7.79 -36.62
N LEU A 55 -0.52 -7.60 -35.98
CA LEU A 55 -1.82 -7.68 -36.65
C LEU A 55 -1.95 -6.63 -37.76
N ALA A 56 -1.54 -5.38 -37.49
CA ALA A 56 -1.56 -4.30 -38.47
C ALA A 56 -0.62 -4.58 -39.65
N ALA A 57 0.58 -5.13 -39.39
CA ALA A 57 1.53 -5.50 -40.43
C ALA A 57 1.00 -6.64 -41.33
N ILE A 58 0.34 -7.65 -40.74
CA ILE A 58 -0.30 -8.75 -41.48
C ILE A 58 -1.42 -8.20 -42.39
N VAL A 59 -2.26 -7.30 -41.89
CA VAL A 59 -3.35 -6.70 -42.67
C VAL A 59 -2.80 -5.88 -43.83
N ILE A 60 -1.80 -5.02 -43.60
CA ILE A 60 -1.22 -4.17 -44.65
C ILE A 60 -0.47 -5.02 -45.70
N GLY A 61 0.23 -6.08 -45.27
CA GLY A 61 0.92 -7.01 -46.16
C GLY A 61 0.03 -7.86 -47.06
N MET A 62 -1.27 -7.91 -46.75
CA MET A 62 -2.26 -8.57 -47.59
C MET A 62 -2.63 -7.72 -48.83
N PHE A 63 -2.53 -6.39 -48.73
CA PHE A 63 -2.92 -5.46 -49.80
C PHE A 63 -1.72 -4.87 -50.55
N VAL A 64 -0.53 -4.85 -49.94
CA VAL A 64 0.70 -4.29 -50.53
C VAL A 64 1.82 -5.33 -50.40
N PRO A 65 2.56 -5.68 -51.47
CA PRO A 65 3.73 -6.53 -51.33
C PRO A 65 4.83 -5.76 -50.59
N LEU A 66 4.94 -5.97 -49.27
CA LEU A 66 6.07 -5.49 -48.48
C LEU A 66 7.31 -6.27 -48.91
N GLY A 67 8.05 -5.76 -49.88
CA GLY A 67 9.39 -6.25 -50.20
C GLY A 67 10.34 -6.12 -48.99
N MET A 68 11.63 -6.40 -49.21
CA MET A 68 12.66 -6.36 -48.14
C MET A 68 12.68 -5.04 -47.34
N PHE A 69 12.40 -3.91 -47.99
CA PHE A 69 12.30 -2.60 -47.35
C PHE A 69 11.04 -2.42 -46.49
N GLY A 70 9.92 -3.05 -46.85
CA GLY A 70 8.70 -3.06 -46.04
C GLY A 70 8.85 -3.89 -44.78
N ALA A 71 9.46 -5.07 -44.88
CA ALA A 71 9.79 -5.91 -43.73
C ALA A 71 10.72 -5.19 -42.74
N LEU A 72 11.73 -4.47 -43.25
CA LEU A 72 12.62 -3.63 -42.44
C LEU A 72 11.88 -2.49 -41.74
N ALA A 73 10.93 -1.83 -42.41
CA ALA A 73 10.14 -0.76 -41.81
C ALA A 73 9.22 -1.27 -40.68
N VAL A 74 8.62 -2.46 -40.84
CA VAL A 74 7.82 -3.11 -39.77
C VAL A 74 8.69 -3.50 -38.60
N MET A 75 9.87 -4.08 -38.84
CA MET A 75 10.85 -4.40 -37.79
C MET A 75 11.32 -3.15 -37.04
N ALA A 76 11.59 -2.05 -37.74
CA ALA A 76 11.97 -0.78 -37.11
C ALA A 76 10.83 -0.20 -36.27
N LEU A 77 9.58 -0.30 -36.73
CA LEU A 77 8.39 0.10 -35.97
C LEU A 77 8.19 -0.74 -34.70
N LEU A 78 8.41 -2.05 -34.78
CA LEU A 78 8.37 -2.94 -33.62
C LEU A 78 9.43 -2.54 -32.60
N ILE A 79 10.69 -2.41 -33.03
CA ILE A 79 11.80 -2.00 -32.15
C ILE A 79 11.51 -0.64 -31.50
N LEU A 80 11.02 0.33 -32.27
CA LEU A 80 10.68 1.65 -31.78
C LEU A 80 9.52 1.61 -30.78
N ALA A 81 8.46 0.86 -31.07
CA ALA A 81 7.32 0.70 -30.19
C ALA A 81 7.70 0.01 -28.88
N THR A 82 8.48 -1.08 -28.95
CA THR A 82 9.01 -1.76 -27.77
C THR A 82 9.88 -0.81 -26.95
N PHE A 83 10.73 0.01 -27.58
CA PHE A 83 11.61 0.96 -26.89
C PHE A 83 10.84 2.13 -26.25
N VAL A 84 9.83 2.67 -26.95
CA VAL A 84 8.94 3.72 -26.43
C VAL A 84 8.11 3.20 -25.26
N PHE A 85 7.52 2.00 -25.35
CA PHE A 85 6.76 1.42 -24.25
C PHE A 85 7.64 0.95 -23.08
N ALA A 86 8.89 0.53 -23.34
CA ALA A 86 9.85 0.21 -22.29
C ALA A 86 10.34 1.46 -21.53
N SER A 87 10.38 2.62 -22.19
CA SER A 87 10.81 3.89 -21.59
C SER A 87 9.70 4.67 -20.89
N LEU A 88 8.42 4.33 -21.13
CA LEU A 88 7.29 4.95 -20.46
C LEU A 88 7.16 4.43 -19.01
N PRO A 89 7.28 5.30 -17.98
CA PRO A 89 7.09 4.91 -16.59
C PRO A 89 5.64 4.51 -16.33
N VAL A 90 5.42 3.21 -16.06
CA VAL A 90 4.09 2.61 -15.81
C VAL A 90 3.44 3.12 -14.51
N THR A 91 4.21 3.71 -13.61
CA THR A 91 3.73 4.33 -12.38
C THR A 91 3.89 5.85 -12.47
N SER A 92 2.83 6.53 -12.91
CA SER A 92 2.68 7.93 -12.52
C SER A 92 2.53 7.94 -11.00
N ALA A 93 3.43 8.62 -10.29
CA ALA A 93 3.31 8.82 -8.84
C ALA A 93 1.87 9.31 -8.56
N PRO A 94 1.08 8.59 -7.73
CA PRO A 94 -0.30 8.98 -7.47
C PRO A 94 -0.30 10.41 -6.94
N ARG A 95 -0.96 11.31 -7.68
CA ARG A 95 -1.08 12.71 -7.26
C ARG A 95 -2.12 12.79 -6.14
N VAL A 96 -1.91 13.67 -5.17
CA VAL A 96 -2.77 13.77 -3.97
C VAL A 96 -4.23 14.02 -4.36
N GLU A 97 -4.48 14.76 -5.45
CA GLU A 97 -5.84 15.02 -5.95
C GLU A 97 -6.55 13.75 -6.46
N GLN A 98 -5.79 12.69 -6.76
CA GLN A 98 -6.33 11.38 -7.14
C GLN A 98 -6.70 10.55 -5.90
N LEU A 99 -6.03 10.71 -4.76
CA LEU A 99 -6.32 9.92 -3.54
C LEU A 99 -7.75 10.14 -3.03
N VAL A 100 -8.26 11.37 -3.13
CA VAL A 100 -9.64 11.73 -2.74
C VAL A 100 -10.69 11.12 -3.67
N GLN A 101 -10.34 10.93 -4.95
CA GLN A 101 -11.25 10.40 -5.99
C GLN A 101 -11.12 8.89 -6.21
N VAL A 102 -10.19 8.23 -5.52
CA VAL A 102 -9.95 6.79 -5.65
C VAL A 102 -11.08 6.01 -4.95
N PRO A 103 -11.62 4.94 -5.58
CA PRO A 103 -12.60 4.07 -4.94
C PRO A 103 -12.03 3.49 -3.63
N LEU A 104 -12.87 3.33 -2.61
CA LEU A 104 -12.45 2.98 -1.25
C LEU A 104 -11.52 1.75 -1.23
N LYS A 105 -11.80 0.77 -2.09
CA LYS A 105 -11.05 -0.48 -2.22
C LYS A 105 -9.59 -0.29 -2.66
N ALA A 106 -9.32 0.75 -3.45
CA ALA A 106 -7.96 1.04 -3.95
C ALA A 106 -7.25 2.11 -3.12
N LEU A 107 -7.95 2.75 -2.17
CA LEU A 107 -7.46 3.87 -1.40
C LEU A 107 -6.27 3.49 -0.48
N PRO A 108 -6.28 2.36 0.25
CA PRO A 108 -5.12 1.94 1.06
C PRO A 108 -3.86 1.69 0.22
N ALA A 109 -3.99 0.94 -0.88
CA ALA A 109 -2.86 0.60 -1.75
C ALA A 109 -2.30 1.80 -2.51
N THR A 110 -3.13 2.81 -2.81
CA THR A 110 -2.69 4.03 -3.48
C THR A 110 -2.02 4.98 -2.49
N THR A 111 -2.56 5.10 -1.29
CA THR A 111 -1.97 5.92 -0.21
C THR A 111 -0.65 5.36 0.26
N GLU A 112 -0.51 4.04 0.36
CA GLU A 112 0.77 3.42 0.70
C GLU A 112 1.86 3.75 -0.33
N ARG A 113 1.56 3.65 -1.63
CA ARG A 113 2.52 4.00 -2.70
C ARG A 113 2.90 5.48 -2.65
N TRP A 114 1.94 6.33 -2.32
CA TRP A 114 2.18 7.75 -2.13
C TRP A 114 3.11 8.02 -0.94
N LEU A 115 2.84 7.40 0.21
CA LEU A 115 3.66 7.49 1.42
C LEU A 115 5.10 7.04 1.20
N GLU A 116 5.31 5.95 0.46
CA GLU A 116 6.65 5.45 0.12
C GLU A 116 7.46 6.50 -0.67
N THR A 117 6.79 7.23 -1.56
CA THR A 117 7.42 8.31 -2.34
C THR A 117 7.83 9.48 -1.44
N GLN A 118 7.06 9.76 -0.38
CA GLN A 118 7.35 10.83 0.56
C GLN A 118 8.38 10.44 1.62
N ARG A 119 8.60 9.16 1.87
CA ARG A 119 9.44 8.61 2.94
C ARG A 119 10.81 9.27 3.07
N LEU A 120 11.51 9.51 1.97
CA LEU A 120 12.86 10.09 1.96
C LEU A 120 12.87 11.55 2.44
N ALA A 121 11.79 12.30 2.23
CA ALA A 121 11.69 13.71 2.61
C ALA A 121 11.36 13.92 4.10
N LEU A 122 11.01 12.85 4.82
CA LEU A 122 10.58 12.89 6.22
C LEU A 122 11.76 12.71 7.19
N PRO A 123 11.66 13.25 8.41
CA PRO A 123 12.66 13.05 9.47
C PRO A 123 12.61 11.61 10.00
N ALA A 124 13.70 11.13 10.60
CA ALA A 124 13.83 9.75 11.07
C ALA A 124 12.64 9.21 11.90
N PRO A 125 12.11 9.91 12.93
CA PRO A 125 10.96 9.42 13.70
C PRO A 125 9.65 9.35 12.88
N ALA A 126 9.45 10.26 11.93
CA ALA A 126 8.27 10.23 11.06
C ALA A 126 8.33 9.08 10.04
N ARG A 127 9.54 8.66 9.61
CA ARG A 127 9.70 7.52 8.71
C ARG A 127 9.18 6.23 9.33
N THR A 128 9.50 5.98 10.60
CA THR A 128 9.03 4.77 11.30
C THR A 128 7.51 4.76 11.46
N LEU A 129 6.90 5.94 11.70
CA LEU A 129 5.45 6.06 11.78
C LEU A 129 4.78 5.83 10.42
N VAL A 130 5.34 6.37 9.34
CA VAL A 130 4.85 6.12 7.97
C VAL A 130 4.98 4.64 7.60
N ASP A 131 6.08 3.99 7.98
CA ASP A 131 6.27 2.56 7.76
C ASP A 131 5.19 1.74 8.52
N SER A 132 4.90 2.10 9.78
CA SER A 132 3.81 1.50 10.59
C SER A 132 2.44 1.69 9.93
N ILE A 133 2.12 2.92 9.54
CA ILE A 133 0.88 3.26 8.85
C ILE A 133 0.75 2.42 7.57
N GLY A 134 1.82 2.29 6.79
CA GLY A 134 1.84 1.43 5.60
C GLY A 134 1.42 -0.01 5.91
N VAL A 135 1.95 -0.62 6.97
CA VAL A 135 1.55 -1.96 7.44
C VAL A 135 0.07 -2.03 7.84
N LYS A 136 -0.43 -1.01 8.56
CA LYS A 136 -1.84 -0.94 8.96
C LYS A 136 -2.78 -0.78 7.75
N LEU A 137 -2.40 0.00 6.75
CA LEU A 137 -3.16 0.16 5.51
C LEU A 137 -3.27 -1.15 4.72
N GLU A 138 -2.21 -1.97 4.68
CA GLU A 138 -2.25 -3.28 4.01
C GLU A 138 -3.14 -4.29 4.75
N THR A 139 -3.13 -4.25 6.08
CA THR A 139 -4.01 -5.10 6.90
C THR A 139 -5.47 -4.67 6.85
N LEU A 140 -5.74 -3.38 6.69
CA LEU A 140 -7.08 -2.80 6.54
C LEU A 140 -7.70 -3.06 5.16
N ALA A 141 -6.89 -3.18 4.11
CA ALA A 141 -7.34 -3.36 2.72
C ALA A 141 -8.42 -4.45 2.49
N PRO A 142 -8.29 -5.70 2.99
CA PRO A 142 -9.31 -6.73 2.80
C PRO A 142 -10.65 -6.43 3.49
N GLN A 143 -10.62 -5.70 4.61
CA GLN A 143 -11.83 -5.31 5.34
C GLN A 143 -12.59 -4.22 4.56
N LEU A 144 -11.87 -3.20 4.09
CA LEU A 144 -12.46 -2.15 3.25
C LEU A 144 -12.99 -2.66 1.92
N ALA A 145 -12.42 -3.73 1.38
CA ALA A 145 -12.92 -4.35 0.15
C ALA A 145 -14.35 -4.92 0.29
N ARG A 146 -14.74 -5.28 1.52
CA ARG A 146 -16.07 -5.83 1.87
C ARG A 146 -17.03 -4.77 2.38
N LEU A 147 -16.51 -3.64 2.85
CA LEU A 147 -17.30 -2.54 3.40
C LEU A 147 -18.05 -1.81 2.27
N ASP A 148 -19.28 -1.39 2.55
CA ASP A 148 -20.04 -0.54 1.64
C ASP A 148 -19.46 0.88 1.63
N GLU A 149 -19.25 1.43 0.43
CA GLU A 149 -18.63 2.74 0.24
C GLU A 149 -19.51 3.89 0.75
N SER A 150 -20.83 3.67 0.89
CA SER A 150 -21.77 4.66 1.41
C SER A 150 -21.86 4.69 2.93
N SER A 151 -21.23 3.73 3.61
CA SER A 151 -21.31 3.60 5.07
C SER A 151 -20.59 4.75 5.80
N PRO A 152 -21.03 5.11 7.03
CA PRO A 152 -20.34 6.11 7.84
C PRO A 152 -18.85 5.78 8.07
N ALA A 153 -18.54 4.52 8.38
CA ALA A 153 -17.17 4.05 8.58
C ALA A 153 -16.31 4.18 7.31
N ALA A 154 -16.87 3.94 6.12
CA ALA A 154 -16.15 4.15 4.87
C ALA A 154 -15.80 5.62 4.63
N ASN A 155 -16.69 6.55 5.01
CA ASN A 155 -16.45 7.98 4.88
C ASN A 155 -15.37 8.47 5.85
N GLU A 156 -15.37 7.97 7.09
CA GLU A 156 -14.34 8.30 8.09
C GLU A 156 -12.95 7.82 7.63
N VAL A 157 -12.85 6.58 7.17
CA VAL A 157 -11.62 6.01 6.62
C VAL A 157 -11.12 6.81 5.41
N ARG A 158 -12.02 7.17 4.49
CA ARG A 158 -11.68 7.99 3.31
C ARG A 158 -11.15 9.36 3.73
N LYS A 159 -11.80 10.01 4.70
CA LYS A 159 -11.37 11.30 5.24
C LYS A 159 -9.99 11.21 5.89
N LEU A 160 -9.76 10.20 6.74
CA LEU A 160 -8.50 10.01 7.45
C LEU A 160 -7.34 9.73 6.49
N ILE A 161 -7.51 8.75 5.61
CA ILE A 161 -6.42 8.23 4.77
C ILE A 161 -6.28 9.02 3.46
N GLY A 162 -7.39 9.49 2.88
CA GLY A 162 -7.42 10.18 1.61
C GLY A 162 -7.24 11.69 1.70
N GLU A 163 -7.59 12.31 2.84
CA GLU A 163 -7.52 13.77 3.02
C GLU A 163 -6.53 14.16 4.12
N GLN A 164 -6.77 13.73 5.36
CA GLN A 164 -6.03 14.21 6.53
C GLN A 164 -4.56 13.78 6.51
N LEU A 165 -4.29 12.51 6.25
CA LEU A 165 -2.92 11.99 6.18
C LEU A 165 -2.11 12.66 5.06
N PRO A 166 -2.61 12.79 3.81
CA PRO A 166 -1.89 13.49 2.77
C PRO A 166 -1.74 14.99 3.07
N GLU A 167 -2.76 15.64 3.64
CA GLU A 167 -2.71 17.05 4.01
C GLU A 167 -1.60 17.32 5.03
N LEU A 168 -1.48 16.50 6.08
CA LEU A 168 -0.46 16.65 7.11
C LEU A 168 0.96 16.57 6.51
N VAL A 169 1.23 15.54 5.72
CA VAL A 169 2.55 15.31 5.12
C VAL A 169 2.87 16.38 4.07
N ASN A 170 1.90 16.81 3.26
CA ASN A 170 2.09 17.92 2.32
C ASN A 170 2.31 19.26 3.04
N GLY A 171 1.60 19.50 4.15
CA GLY A 171 1.77 20.66 5.00
C GLY A 171 3.19 20.78 5.51
N TYR A 172 3.77 19.68 5.97
CA TYR A 172 5.20 19.62 6.33
C TYR A 172 6.12 19.85 5.12
N GLY A 173 5.79 19.29 3.95
CA GLY A 173 6.55 19.50 2.71
C GLY A 173 6.68 20.97 2.30
N ARG A 174 5.66 21.79 2.58
CA ARG A 174 5.67 23.25 2.32
C ARG A 174 6.60 24.03 3.25
N VAL A 175 7.01 23.46 4.38
CA VAL A 175 7.95 24.11 5.30
C VAL A 175 9.37 24.02 4.72
N PRO A 176 10.07 25.16 4.54
CA PRO A 176 11.46 25.15 4.07
C PRO A 176 12.37 24.35 5.00
N ALA A 177 13.28 23.54 4.46
CA ALA A 177 14.16 22.65 5.22
C ALA A 177 14.90 23.31 6.41
N PRO A 178 15.46 24.53 6.27
CA PRO A 178 16.16 25.20 7.38
C PRO A 178 15.26 25.52 8.59
N LEU A 179 13.94 25.62 8.39
CA LEU A 179 12.99 26.00 9.42
C LEU A 179 12.33 24.80 10.12
N ARG A 180 12.59 23.56 9.66
CA ARG A 180 11.92 22.35 10.16
C ARG A 180 12.39 21.92 11.55
N ALA A 181 13.65 22.25 11.88
CA ALA A 181 14.24 22.03 13.19
C ALA A 181 14.10 23.24 14.14
N VAL A 182 13.54 24.36 13.66
CA VAL A 182 13.43 25.58 14.47
C VAL A 182 12.13 25.53 15.29
N PRO A 183 12.21 25.62 16.63
CA PRO A 183 11.01 25.58 17.47
C PRO A 183 10.12 26.80 17.21
N ARG A 184 8.83 26.55 17.02
CA ARG A 184 7.78 27.56 16.92
C ARG A 184 6.63 27.15 17.82
N ASN A 185 6.21 28.04 18.72
CA ASN A 185 5.16 27.76 19.70
C ASN A 185 5.45 26.52 20.58
N GLY A 186 6.72 26.29 20.92
CA GLY A 186 7.14 25.21 21.82
C GLY A 186 7.42 23.85 21.16
N LEU A 187 7.11 23.67 19.87
CA LEU A 187 7.40 22.44 19.12
C LEU A 187 8.09 22.76 17.80
N THR A 188 8.95 21.86 17.32
CA THR A 188 9.50 21.98 15.95
C THR A 188 8.50 21.40 14.94
N PRO A 189 8.49 21.87 13.69
CA PRO A 189 7.71 21.23 12.62
C PRO A 189 7.99 19.73 12.47
N ASP A 190 9.23 19.27 12.69
CA ASP A 190 9.57 17.84 12.72
C ASP A 190 8.81 17.08 13.82
N GLN A 191 8.73 17.66 15.02
CA GLN A 191 8.01 17.08 16.16
C GLN A 191 6.50 17.13 15.95
N GLN A 192 5.97 18.22 15.41
CA GLN A 192 4.54 18.36 15.10
C GLN A 192 4.09 17.32 14.08
N LEU A 193 4.89 17.10 13.03
CA LEU A 193 4.64 16.05 12.05
C LEU A 193 4.63 14.67 12.71
N ALA A 194 5.64 14.37 13.54
CA ALA A 194 5.72 13.08 14.22
C ALA A 194 4.51 12.84 15.13
N GLN A 195 4.09 13.84 15.92
CA GLN A 195 2.89 13.73 16.77
C GLN A 195 1.61 13.54 15.94
N GLY A 196 1.43 14.31 14.86
CA GLY A 196 0.26 14.17 14.00
C GLY A 196 0.21 12.79 13.31
N LEU A 197 1.35 12.29 12.83
CA LEU A 197 1.44 10.95 12.25
C LEU A 197 1.18 9.84 13.28
N GLN A 198 1.60 10.05 14.53
CA GLN A 198 1.30 9.09 15.61
C GLN A 198 -0.20 9.01 15.88
N VAL A 199 -0.89 10.16 15.96
CA VAL A 199 -2.36 10.18 16.13
C VAL A 199 -3.06 9.46 14.98
N ILE A 200 -2.63 9.71 13.73
CA ILE A 200 -3.20 9.01 12.57
C ILE A 200 -2.93 7.50 12.63
N ASP A 201 -1.73 7.09 13.02
CA ASP A 201 -1.36 5.68 13.17
C ASP A 201 -2.24 4.97 14.21
N GLU A 202 -2.52 5.63 15.35
CA GLU A 202 -3.42 5.14 16.40
C GLU A 202 -4.87 5.04 15.90
N GLU A 203 -5.37 6.09 15.25
CA GLU A 203 -6.74 6.13 14.71
C GLU A 203 -6.99 5.05 13.65
N ILE A 204 -6.03 4.83 12.75
CA ILE A 204 -6.12 3.74 11.75
C ILE A 204 -6.20 2.38 12.45
N ALA A 205 -5.46 2.18 13.54
CA ALA A 205 -5.52 0.92 14.30
C ALA A 205 -6.88 0.73 14.97
N GLU A 206 -7.45 1.80 15.54
CA GLU A 206 -8.78 1.76 16.14
C GLU A 206 -9.86 1.43 15.11
N MET A 207 -9.89 2.14 13.97
CA MET A 207 -10.83 1.87 12.89
C MET A 207 -10.69 0.43 12.35
N THR A 208 -9.46 -0.08 12.23
CA THR A 208 -9.21 -1.47 11.82
C THR A 208 -9.79 -2.47 12.83
N ALA A 209 -9.68 -2.18 14.14
CA ALA A 209 -10.27 -3.03 15.17
C ALA A 209 -11.80 -2.99 15.13
N GLN A 210 -12.40 -1.80 14.99
CA GLN A 210 -13.84 -1.62 14.88
C GLN A 210 -14.42 -2.34 13.66
N LEU A 211 -13.78 -2.22 12.50
CA LEU A 211 -14.19 -2.92 11.27
C LEU A 211 -14.04 -4.44 11.38
N ALA A 212 -13.02 -4.92 12.09
CA ALA A 212 -12.85 -6.34 12.36
C ALA A 212 -13.89 -6.90 13.34
N GLN A 213 -14.46 -6.08 14.20
CA GLN A 213 -15.36 -6.52 15.26
C GLN A 213 -16.61 -7.24 14.73
N GLY A 214 -17.19 -6.76 13.63
CA GLY A 214 -18.30 -7.43 12.96
C GLY A 214 -17.96 -8.84 12.44
N ASP A 215 -16.74 -9.02 11.92
CA ASP A 215 -16.25 -10.33 11.47
C ASP A 215 -15.99 -11.28 12.66
N LEU A 216 -15.51 -10.74 13.80
CA LEU A 216 -15.26 -11.50 15.03
C LEU A 216 -16.58 -11.98 15.68
N ASP A 217 -17.59 -11.13 15.72
CA ASP A 217 -18.91 -11.46 16.27
C ASP A 217 -19.62 -12.55 15.44
N ALA A 218 -19.51 -12.47 14.11
CA ALA A 218 -20.03 -13.48 13.20
C ALA A 218 -19.33 -14.85 13.42
N LEU A 219 -18.02 -14.84 13.67
CA LEU A 219 -17.26 -16.06 13.97
C LEU A 219 -17.67 -16.67 15.31
N ALA A 220 -17.81 -15.87 16.36
CA ALA A 220 -18.24 -16.32 17.68
C ALA A 220 -19.63 -16.98 17.64
N THR A 221 -20.57 -16.37 16.91
CA THR A 221 -21.92 -16.91 16.72
C THR A 221 -21.91 -18.27 16.03
N ARG A 222 -21.12 -18.42 14.96
CA ARG A 222 -20.98 -19.69 14.24
C ARG A 222 -20.33 -20.77 15.11
N GLY A 223 -19.32 -20.41 15.90
CA GLY A 223 -18.67 -21.32 16.84
C GLY A 223 -19.64 -21.86 17.89
N HIS A 224 -20.48 -20.99 18.46
CA HIS A 224 -21.50 -21.39 19.42
C HIS A 224 -22.55 -22.33 18.80
N PHE A 225 -23.00 -22.05 17.57
CA PHE A 225 -23.95 -22.91 16.85
C PHE A 225 -23.37 -24.31 16.60
N LEU A 226 -22.09 -24.41 16.21
CA LEU A 226 -21.43 -25.70 16.01
C LEU A 226 -21.29 -26.47 17.33
N GLN A 227 -20.98 -25.79 18.42
CA GLN A 227 -20.91 -26.42 19.74
C GLN A 227 -22.26 -26.99 20.17
N ILE A 228 -23.37 -26.27 19.98
CA ILE A 228 -24.70 -26.82 20.29
C ILE A 228 -25.00 -28.01 19.38
N LYS A 229 -24.89 -27.82 18.06
CA LYS A 229 -25.33 -28.82 17.08
C LYS A 229 -24.61 -30.16 17.22
N TYR A 230 -23.30 -30.15 17.46
CA TYR A 230 -22.50 -31.39 17.50
C TYR A 230 -22.34 -31.98 18.90
N LYS A 231 -22.55 -31.18 19.94
CA LYS A 231 -22.47 -31.66 21.34
C LYS A 231 -23.80 -32.24 21.82
N ASP A 232 -24.93 -31.81 21.25
CA ASP A 232 -26.24 -32.46 21.45
C ASP A 232 -26.37 -33.77 20.64
N ASP A 233 -25.71 -33.90 19.49
CA ASP A 233 -25.70 -35.14 18.65
C ASP A 233 -24.85 -36.28 19.27
N GLU A 234 -23.90 -35.97 20.17
CA GLU A 234 -23.13 -36.98 20.92
C GLU A 234 -23.82 -37.44 22.22
N LEU A 235 -24.90 -36.76 22.63
CA LEU A 235 -25.63 -37.03 23.88
C LEU A 235 -27.06 -37.56 23.67
N GLY A 236 -27.51 -37.69 22.41
CA GLY A 236 -28.78 -38.33 22.02
C GLY A 236 -28.58 -39.72 21.45
#